data_AF-X1IN46-F1
#
_entry.id   AF-X1IN46-F1
#
_cell.length_a   1.000
_cell.length_b   1.000
_cell.length_c   1.000
_cell.angle_alpha   90.00
_cell.angle_beta   90.00
_cell.angle_gamma   90.00
#
_symmetry.space_group_name_H-M   'P 1'
#
loop_
_entity.id
_entity.type
_entity.pdbx_description
1 polymer ?
#
loop_
_entity_poly.entity_id
_entity_poly.type
_entity_poly.pdbx_seq_one_letter_code
_entity_poly.pdbx_strand_id
1 'polypeptide(L)'
;PGNCSQRMREEGFLKVAAKHPNWTIVEKRPIEGWTKVGALAFMEAFLQSGRKVDLVSCQWWSGAIAAAMALEEAGVTGVYVTGLEYAKELVPYIEEGKVTASTYTQYLFPGNIYLFYKIFQYNT
;
A
#
# COMPACT_ATOMS: atom_id res chain seq x y z
N PRO A 1 -14.00 10.76 -4.01
CA PRO A 1 -13.77 10.53 -5.46
C PRO A 1 -13.21 9.13 -5.67
N GLY A 2 -13.45 8.50 -6.83
CA GLY A 2 -12.92 7.18 -7.13
C GLY A 2 -13.94 6.19 -7.68
N ASN A 3 -13.47 5.17 -8.41
CA ASN A 3 -14.34 4.10 -8.91
C ASN A 3 -14.88 3.24 -7.74
N CYS A 4 -15.87 2.39 -8.02
CA CYS A 4 -16.52 1.57 -6.98
C CYS A 4 -15.50 0.76 -6.16
N SER A 5 -14.56 0.09 -6.84
CA SER A 5 -13.54 -0.74 -6.21
C SER A 5 -12.62 0.03 -5.28
N GLN A 6 -12.21 1.26 -5.65
CA GLN A 6 -11.41 2.14 -4.79
C GLN A 6 -12.13 2.46 -3.49
N ARG A 7 -13.40 2.84 -3.59
CA ARG A 7 -14.22 3.20 -2.42
C ARG A 7 -14.42 1.98 -1.52
N MET A 8 -14.67 0.80 -2.09
CA MET A 8 -14.83 -0.43 -1.30
C MET A 8 -13.54 -0.84 -0.57
N ARG A 9 -12.38 -0.74 -1.23
CA ARG A 9 -11.07 -0.98 -0.61
C ARG A 9 -10.82 -0.01 0.55
N GLU A 10 -11.08 1.28 0.32
CA GLU A 10 -10.97 2.31 1.35
C GLU A 10 -11.91 2.07 2.52
N GLU A 11 -13.20 1.86 2.26
CA GLU A 11 -14.21 1.59 3.29
C GLU A 11 -13.85 0.35 4.11
N GLY A 12 -13.35 -0.71 3.46
CA GLY A 12 -12.87 -1.91 4.13
C GLY A 12 -11.73 -1.62 5.10
N PHE A 13 -10.71 -0.88 4.64
CA PHE A 13 -9.58 -0.47 5.48
C PHE A 13 -10.04 0.40 6.66
N LEU A 14 -10.87 1.42 6.40
CA LEU A 14 -11.38 2.33 7.43
C LEU A 14 -12.21 1.60 8.49
N LYS A 15 -13.01 0.60 8.09
CA LYS A 15 -13.77 -0.25 9.03
C LYS A 15 -12.87 -1.06 9.96
N VAL A 16 -11.70 -1.49 9.48
CA VAL A 16 -10.71 -2.17 10.33
C VAL A 16 -10.00 -1.15 11.23
N ALA A 17 -9.49 -0.05 10.68
CA ALA A 17 -8.82 0.99 11.45
C ALA A 17 -9.69 1.55 12.59
N ALA A 18 -11.00 1.72 12.36
CA ALA A 18 -11.95 2.16 13.39
C ALA A 18 -12.08 1.22 14.60
N LYS A 19 -11.68 -0.06 14.46
CA LYS A 19 -11.62 -1.02 15.57
C LYS A 19 -10.34 -0.92 16.40
N HIS A 20 -9.37 -0.14 15.94
CA HIS A 20 -8.09 0.09 16.60
C HIS A 20 -8.01 1.57 17.04
N PRO A 21 -8.51 1.93 18.23
CA PRO A 21 -8.62 3.33 18.66
C PRO A 21 -7.26 4.02 18.87
N ASN A 22 -6.18 3.24 18.96
CA ASN A 22 -4.81 3.72 19.01
C ASN A 22 -4.22 4.01 17.61
N TRP A 23 -4.94 3.71 16.53
CA TRP A 23 -4.51 4.06 15.17
C TRP A 23 -5.05 5.43 14.79
N THR A 24 -4.17 6.26 14.23
CA THR A 24 -4.54 7.58 13.72
C THR A 24 -4.20 7.66 12.24
N ILE A 25 -5.18 8.03 11.42
CA ILE A 25 -4.95 8.33 10.01
C ILE A 25 -4.37 9.74 9.93
N VAL A 26 -3.05 9.83 9.77
CA VAL A 26 -2.32 11.11 9.77
C VAL A 26 -2.35 11.83 8.41
N GLU A 27 -2.61 11.08 7.34
CA GLU A 27 -2.74 11.60 5.98
C GLU A 27 -3.54 10.62 5.12
N LYS A 28 -4.36 11.14 4.20
CA LYS A 28 -5.10 10.32 3.22
C LYS A 28 -5.40 11.16 1.98
N ARG A 29 -4.87 10.76 0.83
CA ARG A 29 -5.04 11.51 -0.42
C ARG A 29 -5.21 10.59 -1.64
N PRO A 30 -6.12 10.90 -2.58
CA PRO A 30 -6.15 10.23 -3.87
C PRO A 30 -4.96 10.68 -4.73
N ILE A 31 -4.37 9.77 -5.49
CA ILE A 31 -3.38 10.08 -6.53
C ILE A 31 -4.09 10.13 -7.88
N GLU A 32 -4.07 11.30 -8.50
CA GLU A 32 -4.68 11.48 -9.81
C GLU A 32 -3.97 10.63 -10.87
N GLY A 33 -4.77 9.98 -11.74
CA GLY A 33 -4.26 9.11 -12.79
C GLY A 33 -3.57 7.83 -12.31
N TRP A 34 -3.57 7.53 -11.00
CA TRP A 34 -2.92 6.33 -10.44
C TRP A 34 -1.43 6.21 -10.80
N THR A 35 -0.75 7.35 -10.90
CA THR A 35 0.62 7.37 -11.40
C THR A 35 1.62 7.03 -10.31
N LYS A 36 2.63 6.23 -10.65
CA LYS A 36 3.78 5.96 -9.77
C LYS A 36 4.49 7.26 -9.37
N VAL A 37 4.66 8.18 -10.33
CA VAL A 37 5.29 9.50 -10.13
C VAL A 37 4.50 10.35 -9.14
N GLY A 38 3.17 10.40 -9.26
CA GLY A 38 2.33 11.14 -8.32
C GLY A 38 2.36 10.56 -6.91
N ALA A 39 2.40 9.23 -6.77
CA ALA A 39 2.54 8.58 -5.48
C ALA A 39 3.92 8.85 -4.84
N LEU A 40 4.99 8.82 -5.64
CA LEU A 40 6.35 9.14 -5.19
C LEU A 40 6.43 10.58 -4.68
N ALA A 41 6.01 11.55 -5.49
CA ALA A 41 6.01 12.97 -5.13
C ALA A 41 5.17 13.25 -3.88
N PHE A 42 4.04 12.56 -3.71
CA PHE A 42 3.23 12.68 -2.50
C PHE A 42 3.96 12.16 -1.26
N MET A 43 4.60 10.99 -1.35
CA MET A 43 5.34 10.41 -0.22
C MET A 43 6.58 11.24 0.14
N GLU A 44 7.33 11.72 -0.85
CA GLU A 44 8.46 12.64 -0.65
C GLU A 44 8.00 13.91 0.07
N ALA A 45 6.90 14.54 -0.37
CA ALA A 45 6.36 15.73 0.28
C ALA A 45 5.88 15.43 1.71
N PHE A 46 5.29 14.26 1.96
CA PHE A 46 4.94 13.83 3.31
C PHE A 46 6.18 13.72 4.19
N LEU A 47 7.25 13.06 3.73
CA LEU A 47 8.50 12.89 4.48
C LEU A 47 9.22 14.22 4.73
N GLN A 48 9.26 15.11 3.73
CA GLN A 48 9.84 16.45 3.86
C GLN A 48 9.11 17.33 4.89
N SER A 49 7.83 17.05 5.17
CA SER A 49 7.09 17.77 6.21
C SER A 49 7.57 17.45 7.64
N GLY A 50 8.47 16.47 7.82
CA GLY A 50 8.98 16.02 9.12
C GLY A 50 7.98 15.20 9.92
N ARG A 51 6.79 14.92 9.37
CA ARG A 51 5.79 14.03 9.96
C ARG A 51 6.29 12.58 9.92
N LYS A 52 5.80 11.78 10.87
CA LYS A 52 6.13 10.36 11.00
C LYS A 52 4.89 9.51 10.79
N VAL A 53 5.10 8.27 10.36
CA VAL A 53 4.05 7.28 10.13
C VAL A 53 4.62 5.89 10.37
N ASP A 54 3.81 4.98 10.93
CA ASP A 54 4.21 3.60 11.17
C ASP A 54 3.81 2.67 10.00
N LEU A 55 2.82 3.08 9.20
CA LEU A 55 2.26 2.31 8.08
C LEU A 55 1.88 3.22 6.92
N VAL A 56 2.37 2.90 5.72
CA VAL A 56 1.88 3.44 4.45
C VAL A 56 1.05 2.37 3.75
N SER A 57 -0.23 2.65 3.50
CA SER A 57 -1.12 1.73 2.79
C SER A 57 -1.52 2.27 1.43
N CYS A 58 -1.13 1.54 0.39
CA CYS A 58 -1.42 1.86 -1.01
C CYS A 58 -2.47 0.91 -1.57
N GLN A 59 -3.42 1.44 -2.34
CA GLN A 59 -4.49 0.62 -2.93
C GLN A 59 -4.08 -0.16 -4.20
N TRP A 60 -2.80 -0.14 -4.58
CA TRP A 60 -2.25 -0.84 -5.73
C TRP A 60 -0.72 -1.01 -5.62
N TRP A 61 -0.17 -1.91 -6.41
CA TRP A 61 1.24 -2.34 -6.33
C TRP A 61 2.25 -1.22 -6.64
N SER A 62 2.01 -0.42 -7.69
CA SER A 62 3.01 0.59 -8.11
C SER A 62 3.08 1.78 -7.15
N GLY A 63 1.99 2.06 -6.42
CA GLY A 63 1.98 3.01 -5.32
C GLY A 63 2.80 2.52 -4.12
N ALA A 64 2.71 1.22 -3.80
CA ALA A 64 3.54 0.61 -2.75
C ALA A 64 5.03 0.67 -3.10
N ILE A 65 5.39 0.41 -4.37
CA ILE A 65 6.76 0.61 -4.85
C ILE A 65 7.20 2.07 -4.69
N ALA A 66 6.37 3.04 -5.08
CA ALA A 66 6.70 4.46 -4.95
C ALA A 66 6.93 4.88 -3.48
N ALA A 67 6.08 4.39 -2.57
CA ALA A 67 6.25 4.64 -1.14
C ALA A 67 7.55 4.04 -0.59
N ALA A 68 7.85 2.79 -0.98
CA ALA A 68 9.09 2.12 -0.60
C ALA A 68 10.33 2.87 -1.10
N MET A 69 10.34 3.33 -2.36
CA MET A 69 11.42 4.14 -2.91
C MET A 69 11.63 5.43 -2.12
N ALA A 70 10.55 6.18 -1.84
CA ALA A 70 10.64 7.43 -1.09
C ALA A 70 11.21 7.23 0.34
N LEU A 71 10.79 6.16 1.01
CA LEU A 71 11.28 5.80 2.34
C LEU A 71 12.78 5.44 2.30
N GLU A 72 13.18 4.63 1.32
CA GLU A 72 14.58 4.24 1.11
C GLU A 72 15.47 5.46 0.81
N GLU A 73 15.06 6.31 -0.13
CA GLU A 73 15.79 7.53 -0.50
C GLU A 73 15.91 8.52 0.66
N ALA A 74 14.89 8.61 1.52
CA ALA A 74 14.92 9.44 2.73
C ALA A 74 15.66 8.79 3.91
N GLY A 75 16.13 7.54 3.78
CA GLY A 75 16.78 6.80 4.86
C GLY A 75 15.84 6.46 6.03
N VAL A 76 14.52 6.40 5.78
CA VAL A 76 13.50 6.12 6.80
C VAL A 76 13.27 4.61 6.88
N THR A 77 13.43 4.04 8.07
CA THR A 77 13.25 2.62 8.36
C THR A 77 12.15 2.39 9.38
N GLY A 78 11.72 1.14 9.56
CA GLY A 78 10.69 0.76 10.54
C GLY A 78 9.25 1.11 10.15
N VAL A 79 9.02 1.56 8.92
CA VAL A 79 7.69 1.85 8.37
C VAL A 79 7.19 0.64 7.58
N TYR A 80 6.00 0.14 7.93
CA TYR A 80 5.36 -0.90 7.15
C TYR A 80 4.78 -0.32 5.85
N VAL A 81 4.93 -1.04 4.74
CA VAL A 81 4.37 -0.64 3.45
C VAL A 81 3.47 -1.74 2.92
N THR A 82 2.22 -1.40 2.63
CA THR A 82 1.26 -2.36 2.06
C THR A 82 0.78 -1.91 0.70
N GLY A 83 0.59 -2.88 -0.20
CA GLY A 83 -0.02 -2.69 -1.50
C GLY A 83 -1.26 -3.57 -1.69
N LEU A 84 -1.88 -3.44 -2.85
CA LEU A 84 -2.83 -4.41 -3.37
C LEU A 84 -2.35 -4.87 -4.75
N GLU A 85 -2.80 -6.06 -5.13
CA GLU A 85 -2.47 -6.73 -6.38
C GLU A 85 -1.01 -7.23 -6.46
N TYR A 86 -0.84 -8.35 -7.16
CA TYR A 86 0.47 -8.86 -7.51
C TYR A 86 0.89 -8.25 -8.85
N ALA A 87 2.13 -7.79 -8.90
CA ALA A 87 2.84 -7.47 -10.12
C ALA A 87 4.25 -8.03 -10.00
N LYS A 88 4.83 -8.48 -11.11
CA LYS A 88 6.19 -9.04 -11.11
C LYS A 88 7.21 -8.02 -10.61
N GLU A 89 6.97 -6.74 -10.91
CA GLU A 89 7.75 -5.59 -10.50
C GLU A 89 7.73 -5.33 -8.99
N LEU A 90 6.69 -5.81 -8.28
CA LEU A 90 6.57 -5.66 -6.83
C LEU A 90 7.40 -6.71 -6.07
N VAL A 91 7.66 -7.87 -6.69
CA VAL A 91 8.35 -9.01 -6.07
C VAL A 91 9.68 -8.63 -5.41
N PRO A 92 10.64 -7.96 -6.08
CA PRO A 92 11.92 -7.63 -5.44
C PRO A 92 11.74 -6.73 -4.21
N TYR A 93 10.77 -5.81 -4.22
CA TYR A 93 10.50 -4.96 -3.06
C TYR A 93 9.93 -5.74 -1.87
N ILE A 94 9.18 -6.81 -2.12
CA ILE A 94 8.71 -7.72 -1.08
C ILE A 94 9.86 -8.57 -0.56
N GLU A 95 10.67 -9.15 -1.46
CA GLU A 95 11.82 -10.00 -1.09
C GLU A 95 12.90 -9.23 -0.31
N GLU A 96 13.10 -7.96 -0.64
CA GLU A 96 14.00 -7.03 0.06
C GLU A 96 13.40 -6.47 1.37
N GLY A 97 12.15 -6.81 1.70
CA GLY A 97 11.46 -6.34 2.90
C GLY A 97 10.98 -4.88 2.85
N LYS A 98 11.15 -4.19 1.71
CA LYS A 98 10.74 -2.79 1.49
C LYS A 98 9.23 -2.63 1.35
N VAL A 99 8.53 -3.66 0.89
CA VAL A 99 7.07 -3.78 0.90
C VAL A 99 6.68 -4.96 1.79
N THR A 100 5.98 -4.65 2.88
CA THR A 100 5.61 -5.61 3.93
C THR A 100 4.55 -6.60 3.52
N ALA A 101 3.60 -6.20 2.65
CA ALA A 101 2.56 -7.11 2.16
C ALA A 101 1.88 -6.58 0.90
N SER A 102 1.33 -7.51 0.11
CA SER A 102 0.35 -7.23 -0.94
C SER A 102 -0.67 -8.37 -1.03
N THR A 103 -1.61 -8.27 -1.95
CA THR A 103 -2.65 -9.28 -2.20
C THR A 103 -2.49 -9.92 -3.58
N TYR A 104 -2.65 -11.23 -3.67
CA TYR A 104 -2.62 -11.95 -4.94
C TYR A 104 -3.98 -12.57 -5.24
N THR A 105 -4.69 -12.12 -6.28
CA THR A 105 -5.94 -12.77 -6.70
C THR A 105 -5.67 -13.65 -7.92
N GLN A 106 -6.00 -14.94 -7.81
CA GLN A 106 -5.95 -15.87 -8.94
C GLN A 106 -7.37 -16.21 -9.38
N TYR A 107 -7.66 -16.03 -10.67
CA TYR A 107 -8.87 -16.56 -11.28
C TYR A 107 -8.66 -18.04 -11.60
N LEU A 108 -9.22 -18.92 -10.77
CA LEU A 108 -9.29 -20.34 -11.03
C LEU A 108 -10.72 -20.68 -11.46
N PHE A 109 -10.89 -20.96 -12.76
CA PHE A 109 -12.11 -21.43 -13.42
C PHE A 109 -13.22 -20.39 -13.69
N PRO A 110 -14.01 -20.55 -14.78
CA PRO A 110 -15.12 -19.64 -15.07
C PRO A 110 -16.27 -19.91 -14.11
N GLY A 111 -16.52 -18.96 -13.20
CA GLY A 111 -17.72 -18.95 -12.34
C GLY A 111 -17.47 -18.75 -10.85
N ASN A 112 -16.24 -18.92 -10.36
CA ASN A 112 -15.91 -18.72 -8.95
C ASN A 112 -14.68 -17.81 -8.81
N ILE A 113 -14.87 -16.62 -8.24
CA ILE A 113 -13.76 -15.75 -7.81
C ILE A 113 -13.34 -16.23 -6.42
N TYR A 114 -12.23 -16.95 -6.35
CA TYR A 114 -11.56 -17.20 -5.08
C TYR A 114 -10.56 -16.07 -4.82
N LEU A 115 -10.90 -15.22 -3.85
CA LEU A 115 -9.98 -14.20 -3.39
C LEU A 115 -9.03 -14.84 -2.36
N PHE A 116 -7.88 -15.31 -2.82
CA PHE A 116 -6.83 -15.79 -1.92
C PHE A 116 -6.05 -14.59 -1.37
N TYR A 117 -6.18 -14.25 -0.09
CA TYR A 117 -5.24 -13.32 0.53
C TYR A 117 -3.95 -14.07 0.88
N LYS A 118 -2.98 -14.10 -0.03
CA LYS A 118 -1.61 -14.46 0.36
C LYS A 118 -0.93 -13.19 0.84
N ILE A 119 -1.04 -12.91 2.14
CA ILE A 119 -0.30 -11.84 2.80
C ILE A 119 1.15 -12.33 2.92
N PHE A 120 2.02 -11.79 2.07
CA PHE A 120 3.46 -12.07 2.13
C PHE A 120 4.09 -11.22 3.22
N GLN A 121 3.98 -11.61 4.48
CA GLN A 121 4.73 -10.98 5.56
C GLN A 121 6.11 -11.61 5.61
N TYR A 122 7.14 -10.88 5.19
CA TYR A 122 8.53 -11.26 5.49
C TYR A 122 8.87 -10.76 6.90
N ASN A 123 9.17 -11.69 7.79
CA ASN A 123 9.79 -11.37 9.08
C ASN A 123 11.27 -11.12 8.79
N THR A 124 11.74 -9.90 9.05
CA THR A 124 13.18 -9.60 9.24
C THR A 124 13.59 -9.90 10.67
#